data_AF-A0A8D3E6T6-F1
#
_entry.id   AF-A0A8D3E6T6-F1
#
_cell.length_a   1.000
_cell.length_b   1.000
_cell.length_c   1.000
_cell.angle_alpha   90.00
_cell.angle_beta   90.00
_cell.angle_gamma   90.00
#
_symmetry.space_group_name_H-M   'P 1'
#
loop_
_entity.id
_entity.type
_entity.pdbx_description
1 polymer ?
#
loop_
_entity_poly.entity_id
_entity_poly.type
_entity_poly.pdbx_seq_one_letter_code
_entity_poly.pdbx_strand_id
1 'polypeptide(L)'
;MSKKRGRKRSSGELSESSASTLSPDPDNLLGRRIQHTWREKGNVTKWKGTVLERLTVNSSLYMIKYDGFDCVYGIELFKDNRVSNLQVLSEKVELKFERGLFLGNFLLKLELVFFCASVLCVNNKIKVPPGAEELVGRAVEHLFEKEDGEKNEWRGMVLSKAPIMTHWYYITYEKDPVLYMYQLWDDYKDGDLRVLPESENKHLLPADRKPGEEPESLVGKQVEYVTDNGVKRTGLVIYQVPAKPTVYYIKYDDDVHIHVYDLVKTT
;
A
#
# COMPACT_ATOMS: atom_id res chain seq x y z
N MET A 1 48.66 -37.50 33.33
CA MET A 1 47.81 -38.35 32.46
C MET A 1 46.65 -38.91 33.28
N SER A 2 45.50 -39.11 32.64
CA SER A 2 44.28 -39.82 33.07
C SER A 2 43.24 -39.16 33.99
N LYS A 3 42.27 -38.56 33.27
CA LYS A 3 40.82 -38.40 33.49
C LYS A 3 40.14 -39.36 34.49
N LYS A 4 39.11 -38.83 35.19
CA LYS A 4 37.84 -39.55 35.41
C LYS A 4 36.64 -38.58 35.36
N ARG A 5 35.63 -38.93 34.56
CA ARG A 5 34.37 -38.20 34.29
C ARG A 5 33.21 -38.81 35.08
N GLY A 6 32.20 -37.96 35.37
CA GLY A 6 30.78 -38.29 35.55
C GLY A 6 30.14 -37.57 36.75
N ARG A 7 28.90 -37.05 36.76
CA ARG A 7 27.83 -36.86 35.75
C ARG A 7 26.73 -35.98 36.40
N LYS A 8 26.34 -34.88 35.73
CA LYS A 8 25.01 -34.22 35.63
C LYS A 8 24.22 -33.78 36.89
N ARG A 9 23.93 -32.47 37.00
CA ARG A 9 22.64 -31.92 37.49
C ARG A 9 22.35 -30.56 36.82
N SER A 10 21.13 -30.44 36.30
CA SER A 10 20.58 -29.34 35.52
C SER A 10 19.98 -28.23 36.40
N SER A 11 20.07 -27.00 35.93
CA SER A 11 19.24 -25.84 36.29
C SER A 11 19.70 -24.73 35.34
N GLY A 12 18.91 -24.06 34.52
CA GLY A 12 17.49 -24.01 34.25
C GLY A 12 17.38 -22.90 33.19
N GLU A 13 16.61 -23.13 32.15
CA GLU A 13 16.47 -22.22 31.01
C GLU A 13 15.84 -20.88 31.44
N LEU A 14 16.41 -19.78 30.95
CA LEU A 14 15.63 -18.60 30.59
C LEU A 14 15.97 -18.33 29.11
N SER A 15 15.21 -18.99 28.25
CA SER A 15 15.19 -18.72 26.82
C SER A 15 14.51 -17.38 26.59
N GLU A 16 15.32 -16.31 26.51
CA GLU A 16 14.90 -15.15 25.72
C GLU A 16 14.78 -15.62 24.27
N SER A 17 13.55 -15.65 23.76
CA SER A 17 13.22 -15.99 22.39
C SER A 17 13.89 -15.00 21.44
N SER A 18 15.07 -15.35 20.95
CA SER A 18 15.79 -14.64 19.92
C SER A 18 15.03 -14.75 18.61
N ALA A 19 14.24 -13.72 18.29
CA ALA A 19 13.75 -13.52 16.94
C ALA A 19 14.96 -13.45 15.99
N SER A 20 15.17 -14.52 15.22
CA SER A 20 16.27 -14.62 14.27
C SER A 20 16.20 -13.47 13.27
N THR A 21 17.11 -12.52 13.39
CA THR A 21 17.19 -11.37 12.49
C THR A 21 18.15 -11.73 11.36
N LEU A 22 17.66 -11.80 10.12
CA LEU A 22 18.48 -12.09 8.94
C LEU A 22 18.91 -10.78 8.28
N SER A 23 20.12 -10.76 7.72
CA SER A 23 20.60 -9.65 6.89
C SER A 23 19.71 -9.50 5.65
N PRO A 24 19.30 -8.28 5.27
CA PRO A 24 18.48 -8.06 4.09
C PRO A 24 19.27 -8.31 2.80
N ASP A 25 18.80 -9.24 1.98
CA ASP A 25 19.27 -9.48 0.62
C ASP A 25 18.31 -8.81 -0.37
N PRO A 26 18.75 -7.86 -1.21
CA PRO A 26 17.92 -7.16 -2.19
C PRO A 26 17.07 -8.07 -3.09
N ASP A 27 17.54 -9.29 -3.39
CA ASP A 27 16.83 -10.23 -4.27
C ASP A 27 15.78 -11.08 -3.53
N ASN A 28 15.77 -11.08 -2.19
CA ASN A 28 14.93 -11.96 -1.37
C ASN A 28 14.04 -11.20 -0.38
N LEU A 29 13.79 -9.91 -0.63
CA LEU A 29 12.89 -9.09 0.20
C LEU A 29 11.41 -9.23 -0.18
N LEU A 30 11.08 -9.70 -1.38
CA LEU A 30 9.69 -9.79 -1.84
C LEU A 30 8.83 -10.65 -0.91
N GLY A 31 7.70 -10.09 -0.46
CA GLY A 31 6.80 -10.73 0.49
C GLY A 31 7.37 -10.92 1.89
N ARG A 32 8.53 -10.35 2.21
CA ARG A 32 9.10 -10.38 3.55
C ARG A 32 8.55 -9.25 4.41
N ARG A 33 8.49 -9.53 5.71
CA ARG A 33 8.34 -8.53 6.75
C ARG A 33 9.69 -7.87 7.02
N ILE A 34 9.72 -6.55 7.04
CA ILE A 34 10.91 -5.77 7.29
C ILE A 34 10.69 -4.82 8.46
N GLN A 35 11.78 -4.47 9.12
CA GLN A 35 11.87 -3.37 10.06
C GLN A 35 13.04 -2.49 9.67
N HIS A 36 12.87 -1.18 9.73
CA HIS A 36 13.98 -0.25 9.64
C HIS A 36 13.74 1.01 10.47
N THR A 37 14.78 1.79 10.60
CA THR A 37 14.74 3.13 11.17
C THR A 37 14.56 4.14 10.04
N TRP A 38 13.74 5.16 10.28
CA TRP A 38 13.57 6.33 9.41
C TRP A 38 14.06 7.58 10.13
N ARG A 39 14.94 8.35 9.48
CA ARG A 39 15.48 9.59 10.01
C ARG A 39 15.04 10.77 9.16
N GLU A 40 14.35 11.73 9.77
CA GLU A 40 13.91 12.94 9.08
C GLU A 40 13.93 14.13 10.04
N LYS A 41 14.57 15.24 9.61
CA LYS A 41 14.64 16.50 10.36
C LYS A 41 15.04 16.33 11.84
N GLY A 42 15.96 15.40 12.13
CA GLY A 42 16.45 15.09 13.48
C GLY A 42 15.61 14.07 14.24
N ASN A 43 14.38 13.78 13.81
CA ASN A 43 13.55 12.73 14.39
C ASN A 43 13.97 11.36 13.88
N VAL A 44 13.91 10.36 14.75
CA VAL A 44 14.25 8.97 14.45
C VAL A 44 13.07 8.11 14.87
N THR A 45 12.50 7.39 13.91
CA THR A 45 11.31 6.55 14.10
C THR A 45 11.59 5.13 13.62
N LYS A 46 10.92 4.13 14.18
CA LYS A 46 11.02 2.73 13.75
C LYS A 46 9.76 2.34 13.00
N TRP A 47 9.94 1.72 11.85
CA TRP A 47 8.87 1.33 10.94
C TRP A 47 8.92 -0.15 10.67
N LYS A 48 7.75 -0.78 10.62
CA LYS A 48 7.56 -2.19 10.26
C LYS A 48 6.57 -2.27 9.10
N GLY A 49 6.85 -3.15 8.15
CA GLY A 49 6.03 -3.27 6.95
C GLY A 49 6.30 -4.54 6.16
N THR A 50 5.50 -4.74 5.13
CA THR A 50 5.60 -5.85 4.19
C THR A 50 6.03 -5.32 2.84
N VAL A 51 7.09 -5.90 2.27
CA VAL A 51 7.53 -5.59 0.90
C VAL A 51 6.59 -6.29 -0.08
N LEU A 52 5.86 -5.50 -0.86
CA LEU A 52 4.85 -5.98 -1.80
C LEU A 52 5.48 -6.34 -3.15
N GLU A 53 6.37 -5.48 -3.65
CA GLU A 53 6.93 -5.62 -4.99
C GLU A 53 8.28 -4.88 -5.10
N ARG A 54 9.12 -5.34 -6.03
CA ARG A 54 10.34 -4.67 -6.47
C ARG A 54 10.16 -4.36 -7.94
N LEU A 55 10.30 -3.09 -8.31
CA LEU A 55 9.91 -2.65 -9.65
C LEU A 55 10.96 -3.03 -10.70
N THR A 56 10.48 -3.40 -11.88
CA THR A 56 11.34 -3.82 -13.01
C THR A 56 12.04 -2.63 -13.66
N VAL A 57 11.37 -1.47 -13.73
CA VAL A 57 11.94 -0.24 -14.31
C VAL A 57 12.97 0.43 -13.40
N ASN A 58 12.92 0.15 -12.10
CA ASN A 58 13.90 0.60 -11.11
C ASN A 58 14.06 -0.48 -10.04
N SER A 59 15.08 -1.32 -10.18
CA SER A 59 15.37 -2.43 -9.25
C SER A 59 15.76 -1.99 -7.84
N SER A 60 16.04 -0.70 -7.64
CA SER A 60 16.29 -0.14 -6.31
C SER A 60 15.01 0.24 -5.57
N LEU A 61 13.88 0.39 -6.28
CA LEU A 61 12.62 0.87 -5.73
C LEU A 61 11.71 -0.30 -5.31
N TYR A 62 11.27 -0.26 -4.07
CA TYR A 62 10.38 -1.25 -3.45
C TYR A 62 9.03 -0.62 -3.11
N MET A 63 7.94 -1.34 -3.41
CA MET A 63 6.60 -1.02 -2.91
C MET A 63 6.39 -1.67 -1.55
N ILE A 64 5.98 -0.90 -0.55
CA ILE A 64 5.91 -1.35 0.84
C ILE A 64 4.58 -0.91 1.45
N LYS A 65 3.91 -1.86 2.13
CA LYS A 65 2.79 -1.56 3.05
C LYS A 65 3.32 -1.52 4.48
N TYR A 66 3.26 -0.35 5.12
CA TYR A 66 3.58 -0.22 6.54
C TYR A 66 2.38 -0.59 7.43
N ASP A 67 2.69 -1.05 8.64
CA ASP A 67 1.69 -1.39 9.66
C ASP A 67 1.00 -0.12 10.17
N GLY A 68 -0.33 -0.14 10.25
CA GLY A 68 -1.13 1.00 10.72
C GLY A 68 -1.31 2.15 9.72
N PHE A 69 -0.78 2.03 8.49
CA PHE A 69 -0.94 3.06 7.44
C PHE A 69 -1.56 2.47 6.19
N ASP A 70 -2.56 3.12 5.60
CA ASP A 70 -3.31 2.57 4.48
C ASP A 70 -2.66 2.81 3.10
N CYS A 71 -1.76 3.78 3.00
CA CYS A 71 -1.01 4.07 1.79
C CYS A 71 0.03 2.99 1.46
N VAL A 72 0.33 2.85 0.17
CA VAL A 72 1.46 2.09 -0.34
C VAL A 72 2.60 3.05 -0.66
N TYR A 73 3.79 2.74 -0.14
CA TYR A 73 4.97 3.61 -0.24
C TYR A 73 5.98 3.03 -1.24
N GLY A 74 6.60 3.91 -2.03
CA GLY A 74 7.70 3.57 -2.92
C GLY A 74 9.03 4.08 -2.34
N ILE A 75 9.91 3.18 -1.90
CA ILE A 75 11.17 3.56 -1.23
C ILE A 75 12.36 2.80 -1.80
N GLU A 76 13.46 3.52 -2.03
CA GLU A 76 14.73 2.91 -2.39
C GLU A 76 15.49 2.45 -1.14
N LEU A 77 15.05 1.33 -0.54
CA LEU A 77 15.48 0.85 0.80
C LEU A 77 16.99 0.82 1.05
N PHE A 78 17.80 0.59 0.01
CA PHE A 78 19.26 0.48 0.10
C PHE A 78 20.03 1.74 -0.31
N LYS A 79 19.33 2.75 -0.87
CA LYS A 79 19.93 4.01 -1.35
C LYS A 79 19.46 5.23 -0.57
N ASP A 80 18.25 5.19 -0.03
CA ASP A 80 17.67 6.31 0.70
C ASP A 80 18.41 6.52 2.04
N ASN A 81 19.03 7.68 2.19
CA ASN A 81 19.82 8.04 3.37
C ASN A 81 18.98 8.20 4.65
N ARG A 82 17.65 8.32 4.53
CA ARG A 82 16.73 8.35 5.67
C ARG A 82 16.54 6.95 6.26
N VAL A 83 16.74 5.90 5.46
CA VAL A 83 16.61 4.50 5.88
C VAL A 83 17.91 4.02 6.55
N SER A 84 17.78 3.42 7.73
CA SER A 84 18.92 2.78 8.42
C SER A 84 18.46 1.57 9.23
N ASN A 85 19.38 0.71 9.65
CA ASN A 85 19.07 -0.51 10.43
C ASN A 85 17.99 -1.39 9.79
N LEU A 86 18.03 -1.56 8.46
CA LEU A 86 17.11 -2.44 7.75
C LEU A 86 17.36 -3.90 8.16
N GLN A 87 16.29 -4.57 8.57
CA GLN A 87 16.30 -5.94 9.09
C GLN A 87 15.12 -6.70 8.51
N VAL A 88 15.34 -7.97 8.17
CA VAL A 88 14.25 -8.89 7.78
C VAL A 88 13.74 -9.59 9.03
N LEU A 89 12.44 -9.48 9.26
CA LEU A 89 11.77 -10.16 10.37
C LEU A 89 11.49 -11.61 9.96
N SER A 90 11.75 -12.56 10.87
CA SER A 90 11.44 -13.99 10.66
C SER A 90 9.94 -14.28 10.72
N GLU A 91 9.13 -13.30 11.14
CA GLU A 91 7.68 -13.35 11.05
C GLU A 91 7.28 -13.56 9.59
N LYS A 92 6.61 -14.68 9.31
CA LYS A 92 5.87 -14.83 8.05
C LYS A 92 4.84 -13.70 8.01
N VAL A 93 4.43 -13.25 6.81
CA VAL A 93 3.33 -12.28 6.66
C VAL A 93 2.11 -12.85 7.37
N GLU A 94 1.96 -12.49 8.63
CA GLU A 94 0.80 -12.77 9.43
C GLU A 94 -0.17 -11.68 9.01
N LEU A 95 -1.26 -12.10 8.37
CA LEU A 95 -2.43 -11.27 8.09
C LEU A 95 -3.09 -10.90 9.43
N LYS A 96 -2.35 -10.20 10.29
CA LYS A 96 -2.84 -9.74 11.57
C LYS A 96 -3.45 -8.36 11.38
N PHE A 97 -4.69 -8.33 11.81
CA PHE A 97 -5.70 -7.32 11.65
C PHE A 97 -5.37 -6.14 12.56
N GLU A 98 -4.88 -5.04 11.99
CA GLU A 98 -4.88 -3.74 12.65
C GLU A 98 -5.70 -2.82 11.75
N ARG A 99 -6.96 -2.58 12.13
CA ARG A 99 -7.83 -1.61 11.46
C ARG A 99 -7.17 -0.23 11.59
N GLY A 100 -6.72 0.33 10.47
CA GLY A 100 -6.19 1.69 10.40
C GLY A 100 -7.33 2.69 10.53
N LEU A 101 -7.18 3.67 11.42
CA LEU A 101 -8.02 4.87 11.39
C LEU A 101 -7.52 5.76 10.24
N PHE A 102 -8.46 6.25 9.43
CA PHE A 102 -8.21 7.24 8.40
C PHE A 102 -7.80 8.57 9.06
N LEU A 103 -6.51 8.76 9.32
CA LEU A 103 -5.96 10.03 9.80
C LEU A 103 -5.85 11.00 8.62
N GLY A 104 -6.97 11.63 8.27
CA GLY A 104 -6.99 12.79 7.40
C GLY A 104 -6.31 13.97 8.10
N ASN A 105 -5.01 14.15 7.87
CA ASN A 105 -4.25 15.42 7.83
C ASN A 105 -2.75 15.14 8.02
N PHE A 106 -1.96 15.21 6.95
CA PHE A 106 -0.50 15.12 7.06
C PHE A 106 0.12 16.50 7.30
N LEU A 107 0.00 17.00 8.53
CA LEU A 107 0.88 18.02 9.09
C LEU A 107 1.10 17.74 10.59
N LEU A 108 2.33 17.29 10.87
CA LEU A 108 3.03 17.18 12.16
C LEU A 108 2.60 16.12 13.20
N LYS A 109 3.62 15.29 13.49
CA LYS A 109 4.08 14.80 14.81
C LYS A 109 3.32 13.67 15.51
N LEU A 110 4.08 12.59 15.71
CA LEU A 110 4.37 11.90 16.97
C LEU A 110 3.36 12.07 18.14
N GLU A 111 2.96 10.90 18.65
CA GLU A 111 2.17 10.63 19.87
C GLU A 111 0.64 10.76 19.75
N LEU A 112 -0.06 9.64 19.54
CA LEU A 112 -0.80 8.95 20.61
C LEU A 112 -1.37 7.63 20.10
N VAL A 113 -1.11 6.56 20.85
CA VAL A 113 -1.95 5.36 20.88
C VAL A 113 -3.33 5.80 21.39
N PHE A 114 -4.44 5.53 20.68
CA PHE A 114 -5.69 5.06 21.30
C PHE A 114 -6.71 4.55 20.26
N PHE A 115 -6.89 3.23 20.35
CA PHE A 115 -8.06 2.41 20.08
C PHE A 115 -9.43 3.15 20.11
N CYS A 116 -10.22 3.02 19.04
CA CYS A 116 -11.67 2.87 19.16
C CYS A 116 -12.16 1.80 18.20
N ALA A 117 -12.79 0.78 18.79
CA ALA A 117 -13.35 -0.37 18.12
C ALA A 117 -14.67 -0.02 17.43
N SER A 118 -14.94 -0.79 16.39
CA SER A 118 -16.25 -1.05 15.77
C SER A 118 -17.44 -0.83 16.70
N VAL A 119 -18.31 0.10 16.30
CA VAL A 119 -19.71 0.06 16.67
C VAL A 119 -20.44 -0.85 15.69
N LEU A 120 -21.19 -1.78 16.26
CA LEU A 120 -22.02 -2.81 15.66
C LEU A 120 -22.61 -2.45 14.27
N CYS A 121 -22.53 -3.39 13.33
CA CYS A 121 -23.68 -3.63 12.47
C CYS A 121 -24.04 -5.12 12.44
N VAL A 122 -25.33 -5.33 12.63
CA VAL A 122 -26.01 -6.57 12.94
C VAL A 122 -26.12 -7.42 11.67
N ASN A 123 -25.95 -8.73 11.83
CA ASN A 123 -26.27 -9.77 10.86
C ASN A 123 -27.48 -9.41 9.98
N ASN A 124 -27.21 -9.03 8.73
CA ASN A 124 -28.19 -9.12 7.66
C ASN A 124 -27.56 -9.89 6.51
N LYS A 125 -28.14 -11.07 6.23
CA LYS A 125 -27.82 -11.86 5.05
C LYS A 125 -28.21 -11.07 3.80
N ILE A 126 -27.28 -10.30 3.25
CA ILE A 126 -27.46 -9.65 1.95
C ILE A 126 -27.04 -10.63 0.86
N LYS A 127 -27.97 -10.90 -0.06
CA LYS A 127 -27.74 -11.72 -1.24
C LYS A 127 -26.76 -10.99 -2.15
N VAL A 128 -25.57 -11.57 -2.36
CA VAL A 128 -24.61 -11.11 -3.37
C VAL A 128 -25.29 -11.16 -4.75
N PRO A 129 -25.41 -10.03 -5.48
CA PRO A 129 -25.98 -10.04 -6.82
C PRO A 129 -25.11 -10.87 -7.77
N PRO A 130 -25.70 -11.64 -8.70
CA PRO A 130 -24.96 -12.22 -9.82
C PRO A 130 -24.51 -11.07 -10.72
N GLY A 131 -23.23 -10.69 -10.63
CA GLY A 131 -22.68 -9.49 -11.26
C GLY A 131 -21.65 -8.73 -10.42
N ALA A 132 -21.44 -9.10 -9.15
CA ALA A 132 -20.27 -8.66 -8.36
C ALA A 132 -18.98 -9.39 -8.79
N GLU A 133 -18.86 -9.68 -10.09
CA GLU A 133 -17.71 -10.31 -10.71
C GLU A 133 -16.58 -9.27 -10.80
N GLU A 134 -15.70 -9.35 -9.81
CA GLU A 134 -14.43 -8.63 -9.67
C GLU A 134 -14.52 -7.09 -9.50
N LEU A 135 -14.19 -6.61 -8.29
CA LEU A 135 -14.12 -5.17 -7.97
C LEU A 135 -13.13 -4.39 -8.87
N VAL A 136 -12.16 -5.08 -9.46
CA VAL A 136 -11.04 -4.49 -10.21
C VAL A 136 -11.55 -3.71 -11.44
N GLY A 137 -11.03 -2.50 -11.63
CA GLY A 137 -11.42 -1.59 -12.71
C GLY A 137 -12.72 -0.83 -12.46
N ARG A 138 -13.45 -1.13 -11.39
CA ARG A 138 -14.71 -0.48 -11.05
C ARG A 138 -14.46 0.83 -10.30
N ALA A 139 -15.26 1.86 -10.60
CA ALA A 139 -15.39 3.00 -9.71
C ALA A 139 -16.24 2.64 -8.49
N VAL A 140 -15.90 3.22 -7.36
CA VAL A 140 -16.52 2.95 -6.07
C VAL A 140 -16.70 4.24 -5.29
N GLU A 141 -17.65 4.24 -4.38
CA GLU A 141 -17.69 5.17 -3.26
C GLU A 141 -17.36 4.40 -1.99
N HIS A 142 -16.36 4.90 -1.27
CA HIS A 142 -15.88 4.34 -0.03
C HIS A 142 -16.26 5.29 1.11
N LEU A 143 -16.99 4.79 2.09
CA LEU A 143 -17.42 5.53 3.26
C LEU A 143 -16.38 5.38 4.37
N PHE A 144 -15.96 6.51 4.91
CA PHE A 144 -15.08 6.58 6.08
C PHE A 144 -15.76 7.34 7.20
N GLU A 145 -15.80 6.75 8.39
CA GLU A 145 -16.28 7.41 9.60
C GLU A 145 -15.18 8.32 10.17
N LYS A 146 -15.53 9.59 10.43
CA LYS A 146 -14.69 10.57 11.13
C LYS A 146 -14.74 10.34 12.65
N GLU A 147 -13.87 11.04 13.37
CA GLU A 147 -13.84 11.04 14.85
C GLU A 147 -15.16 11.53 15.50
N ASP A 148 -15.91 12.38 14.80
CA ASP A 148 -17.21 12.90 15.23
C ASP A 148 -18.39 11.96 14.90
N GLY A 149 -18.13 10.82 14.24
CA GLY A 149 -19.12 9.87 13.77
C GLY A 149 -19.78 10.24 12.43
N GLU A 150 -19.42 11.36 11.81
CA GLU A 150 -19.88 11.68 10.46
C GLU A 150 -19.22 10.78 9.42
N LYS A 151 -20.00 10.26 8.48
CA LYS A 151 -19.46 9.51 7.34
C LYS A 151 -19.09 10.45 6.20
N ASN A 152 -17.87 10.32 5.68
CA ASN A 152 -17.45 10.95 4.44
C ASN A 152 -17.43 9.94 3.31
N GLU A 153 -17.99 10.33 2.17
CA GLU A 153 -17.95 9.54 0.94
C GLU A 153 -16.75 9.96 0.09
N TRP A 154 -15.95 8.96 -0.29
CA TRP A 154 -14.78 9.11 -1.13
C TRP A 154 -14.97 8.34 -2.42
N ARG A 155 -15.06 9.07 -3.52
CA ARG A 155 -15.11 8.47 -4.85
C ARG A 155 -13.71 8.04 -5.28
N GLY A 156 -13.60 6.81 -5.76
CA GLY A 156 -12.34 6.22 -6.15
C GLY A 156 -12.50 5.12 -7.19
N MET A 157 -11.40 4.45 -7.49
CA MET A 157 -11.35 3.36 -8.46
C MET A 157 -10.45 2.24 -7.95
N VAL A 158 -10.96 1.01 -8.01
CA VAL A 158 -10.20 -0.18 -7.64
C VAL A 158 -9.27 -0.53 -8.80
N LEU A 159 -7.98 -0.63 -8.54
CA LEU A 159 -6.94 -0.68 -9.57
C LEU A 159 -6.55 -2.12 -9.90
N SER A 160 -6.29 -2.92 -8.87
CA SER A 160 -5.96 -4.34 -8.99
C SER A 160 -5.97 -5.01 -7.62
N LYS A 161 -5.88 -6.34 -7.63
CA LYS A 161 -5.66 -7.14 -6.43
C LYS A 161 -4.18 -7.11 -6.03
N ALA A 162 -3.87 -6.98 -4.74
CA ALA A 162 -2.48 -6.98 -4.27
C ALA A 162 -1.84 -8.38 -4.46
N PRO A 163 -0.65 -8.49 -5.09
CA PRO A 163 -0.05 -9.79 -5.43
C PRO A 163 0.31 -10.66 -4.22
N ILE A 164 0.89 -10.03 -3.18
CA ILE A 164 1.35 -10.73 -1.96
C ILE A 164 0.22 -10.86 -0.94
N MET A 165 -0.50 -9.77 -0.69
CA MET A 165 -1.58 -9.71 0.30
C MET A 165 -2.90 -10.00 -0.40
N THR A 166 -3.16 -11.28 -0.70
CA THR A 166 -4.24 -11.74 -1.61
C THR A 166 -5.68 -11.45 -1.16
N HIS A 167 -5.92 -10.83 0.00
CA HIS A 167 -7.23 -10.35 0.44
C HIS A 167 -7.36 -8.82 0.35
N TRP A 168 -6.33 -8.15 -0.17
CA TRP A 168 -6.22 -6.71 -0.26
C TRP A 168 -6.28 -6.26 -1.71
N TYR A 169 -6.78 -5.04 -1.92
CA TYR A 169 -6.96 -4.41 -3.21
C TYR A 169 -6.25 -3.07 -3.21
N TYR A 170 -5.60 -2.76 -4.32
CA TYR A 170 -5.13 -1.41 -4.60
C TYR A 170 -6.29 -0.54 -5.06
N ILE A 171 -6.34 0.67 -4.53
CA ILE A 171 -7.38 1.66 -4.81
C ILE A 171 -6.77 3.06 -4.77
N THR A 172 -7.35 3.98 -5.51
CA THR A 172 -7.02 5.42 -5.46
C THR A 172 -8.31 6.23 -5.39
N TYR A 173 -8.23 7.49 -4.97
CA TYR A 173 -9.38 8.37 -4.80
C TYR A 173 -9.23 9.64 -5.64
N GLU A 174 -10.34 10.20 -6.12
CA GLU A 174 -10.31 11.40 -6.97
C GLU A 174 -9.75 12.62 -6.25
N LYS A 175 -10.05 12.77 -4.95
CA LYS A 175 -9.60 13.90 -4.12
C LYS A 175 -8.17 13.74 -3.61
N ASP A 176 -7.63 12.52 -3.66
CA ASP A 176 -6.28 12.20 -3.21
C ASP A 176 -5.72 11.05 -4.06
N PRO A 177 -5.05 11.37 -5.18
CA PRO A 177 -4.64 10.40 -6.21
C PRO A 177 -3.38 9.62 -5.80
N VAL A 178 -3.32 9.16 -4.55
CA VAL A 178 -2.27 8.28 -4.02
C VAL A 178 -2.74 6.83 -4.09
N LEU A 179 -1.78 5.90 -4.12
CA LEU A 179 -2.02 4.46 -4.07
C LEU A 179 -2.30 4.01 -2.64
N TYR A 180 -3.53 3.57 -2.39
CA TYR A 180 -3.98 2.98 -1.15
C TYR A 180 -4.17 1.46 -1.28
N MET A 181 -4.23 0.77 -0.15
CA MET A 181 -4.50 -0.66 -0.12
C MET A 181 -5.45 -1.02 1.04
N TYR A 182 -6.59 -1.63 0.73
CA TYR A 182 -7.64 -2.01 1.71
C TYR A 182 -8.22 -3.41 1.45
N GLN A 183 -8.91 -3.97 2.43
CA GLN A 183 -9.65 -5.23 2.31
C GLN A 183 -11.09 -4.98 1.83
N LEU A 184 -11.22 -4.44 0.61
CA LEU A 184 -12.48 -3.91 0.06
C LEU A 184 -13.70 -4.84 0.11
N TRP A 185 -13.51 -6.16 0.15
CA TRP A 185 -14.63 -7.09 0.30
C TRP A 185 -15.26 -7.07 1.69
N ASP A 186 -14.51 -6.71 2.71
CA ASP A 186 -15.04 -6.57 4.06
C ASP A 186 -15.82 -5.25 4.14
N ASP A 187 -15.27 -4.16 3.61
CA ASP A 187 -15.99 -2.87 3.48
C ASP A 187 -17.29 -3.00 2.67
N TYR A 188 -17.29 -3.81 1.61
CA TYR A 188 -18.50 -4.11 0.82
C TYR A 188 -19.56 -4.87 1.63
N LYS A 189 -19.16 -5.83 2.47
CA LYS A 189 -20.09 -6.60 3.31
C LYS A 189 -20.68 -5.74 4.42
N ASP A 190 -19.88 -4.83 4.97
CA ASP A 190 -20.27 -3.91 6.04
C ASP A 190 -21.13 -2.75 5.51
N GLY A 191 -21.19 -2.58 4.19
CA GLY A 191 -21.97 -1.54 3.52
C GLY A 191 -21.25 -0.20 3.40
N ASP A 192 -19.96 -0.17 3.71
CA ASP A 192 -19.10 1.00 3.62
C ASP A 192 -18.42 1.12 2.24
N LEU A 193 -18.61 0.15 1.34
CA LEU A 193 -18.17 0.25 -0.06
C LEU A 193 -19.34 0.03 -1.04
N ARG A 194 -19.59 1.02 -1.90
CA ARG A 194 -20.59 0.95 -2.97
C ARG A 194 -19.91 0.93 -4.33
N VAL A 195 -20.24 -0.05 -5.17
CA VAL A 195 -19.77 -0.10 -6.56
C VAL A 195 -20.68 0.77 -7.43
N LEU A 196 -20.09 1.73 -8.14
CA LEU A 196 -20.81 2.62 -9.04
C LEU A 196 -21.11 1.93 -10.39
N PRO A 197 -22.22 2.31 -11.07
CA PRO A 197 -22.55 1.78 -12.38
C PRO A 197 -21.58 2.29 -13.46
N GLU A 198 -21.30 1.45 -14.47
CA GLU A 198 -20.36 1.78 -15.56
C GLU A 198 -20.77 3.02 -16.39
N SER A 199 -22.06 3.37 -16.41
CA SER A 199 -22.53 4.61 -17.05
C SER A 199 -21.95 5.87 -16.40
N GLU A 200 -21.64 5.82 -15.11
CA GLU A 200 -20.97 6.90 -14.38
C GLU A 200 -19.45 6.85 -14.53
N ASN A 201 -18.91 5.73 -15.04
CA ASN A 201 -17.52 5.62 -15.49
C ASN A 201 -17.27 6.30 -16.84
N LYS A 202 -18.26 6.92 -17.49
CA LYS A 202 -18.07 7.60 -18.79
C LYS A 202 -17.01 8.71 -18.76
N HIS A 203 -16.77 9.33 -17.60
CA HIS A 203 -15.65 10.27 -17.42
C HIS A 203 -14.28 9.60 -17.20
N LEU A 204 -14.28 8.29 -16.98
CA LEU A 204 -13.13 7.43 -16.71
C LEU A 204 -12.87 6.41 -17.84
N LEU A 205 -13.67 6.39 -18.90
CA LEU A 205 -13.46 5.55 -20.07
C LEU A 205 -13.00 6.45 -21.22
N PRO A 206 -11.87 6.16 -21.89
CA PRO A 206 -11.58 6.85 -23.15
C PRO A 206 -12.68 6.51 -24.16
N ALA A 207 -13.23 7.54 -24.79
CA ALA A 207 -14.23 7.41 -25.85
C ALA A 207 -13.76 6.44 -26.93
N ASP A 208 -14.63 5.50 -27.31
CA ASP A 208 -14.61 4.64 -28.50
C ASP A 208 -13.28 4.59 -29.28
N ARG A 209 -12.31 3.81 -28.79
CA ARG A 209 -11.10 3.51 -29.56
C ARG A 209 -11.39 2.45 -30.63
N LYS A 210 -10.91 2.71 -31.85
CA LYS A 210 -10.89 1.73 -32.94
C LYS A 210 -10.00 0.53 -32.53
N PRO A 211 -10.39 -0.72 -32.82
CA PRO A 211 -9.54 -1.88 -32.58
C PRO A 211 -8.27 -1.77 -33.44
N GLY A 212 -7.08 -1.67 -32.83
CA GLY A 212 -5.81 -1.76 -33.55
C GLY A 212 -4.68 -0.80 -33.15
N GLU A 213 -4.94 0.25 -32.35
CA GLU A 213 -3.89 1.11 -31.79
C GLU A 213 -3.61 0.72 -30.33
N GLU A 214 -2.58 -0.10 -30.09
CA GLU A 214 -2.02 -0.22 -28.75
C GLU A 214 -1.25 1.06 -28.43
N PRO A 215 -1.66 1.85 -27.42
CA PRO A 215 -0.87 2.98 -26.99
C PRO A 215 0.47 2.46 -26.47
N GLU A 216 1.57 2.97 -27.02
CA GLU A 216 2.91 2.70 -26.53
C GLU A 216 2.96 2.96 -25.01
N SER A 217 3.35 1.95 -24.24
CA SER A 217 3.37 2.05 -22.78
C SER A 217 4.33 3.17 -22.34
N LEU A 218 3.87 4.00 -21.40
CA LEU A 218 4.68 5.06 -20.81
C LEU A 218 5.58 4.56 -19.68
N VAL A 219 5.48 3.29 -19.31
CA VAL A 219 6.26 2.67 -18.23
C VAL A 219 7.76 2.81 -18.52
N GLY A 220 8.52 3.30 -17.53
CA GLY A 220 9.95 3.60 -17.63
C GLY A 220 10.27 4.99 -18.18
N LYS A 221 9.28 5.76 -18.66
CA LYS A 221 9.50 7.16 -19.08
C LYS A 221 9.53 8.09 -17.87
N GLN A 222 10.40 9.10 -17.94
CA GLN A 222 10.43 10.22 -17.01
C GLN A 222 9.27 11.18 -17.33
N VAL A 223 8.62 11.69 -16.30
CA VAL A 223 7.56 12.70 -16.40
C VAL A 223 7.96 13.93 -15.60
N GLU A 224 7.51 15.08 -16.08
CA GLU A 224 7.70 16.35 -15.42
C GLU A 224 6.34 16.99 -15.21
N TYR A 225 6.06 17.40 -13.98
CA TYR A 225 4.85 18.12 -13.61
C TYR A 225 5.22 19.44 -12.98
N VAL A 226 4.57 20.52 -13.39
CA VAL A 226 4.71 21.83 -12.76
C VAL A 226 3.52 22.00 -11.83
N THR A 227 3.80 22.04 -10.53
CA THR A 227 2.79 22.33 -9.51
C THR A 227 2.20 23.72 -9.71
N ASP A 228 1.04 24.00 -9.12
CA ASP A 228 0.39 25.31 -9.16
C ASP A 228 1.31 26.45 -8.65
N ASN A 229 2.26 26.10 -7.76
CA ASN A 229 3.27 27.02 -7.24
C ASN A 229 4.47 27.24 -8.18
N GLY A 230 4.43 26.70 -9.41
CA GLY A 230 5.51 26.78 -10.38
C GLY A 230 6.69 25.84 -10.08
N VAL A 231 6.62 25.01 -9.03
CA VAL A 231 7.68 24.05 -8.71
C VAL A 231 7.60 22.88 -9.68
N LYS A 232 8.68 22.64 -10.41
CA LYS A 232 8.83 21.50 -11.31
C LYS A 232 9.22 20.26 -10.51
N ARG A 233 8.42 19.20 -10.63
CA ARG A 233 8.66 17.87 -10.03
C ARG A 233 8.95 16.87 -11.15
N THR A 234 9.98 16.07 -10.96
CA THR A 234 10.36 14.95 -11.84
C THR A 234 9.91 13.64 -11.20
N GLY A 235 9.48 12.70 -12.02
CA GLY A 235 9.07 11.39 -11.56
C GLY A 235 9.14 10.33 -12.64
N LEU A 236 9.10 9.07 -12.22
CA LEU A 236 9.17 7.91 -13.10
C LEU A 236 7.79 7.25 -13.21
N VAL A 237 7.36 6.94 -14.43
CA VAL A 237 6.20 6.07 -14.64
C VAL A 237 6.61 4.63 -14.34
N ILE A 238 6.03 4.04 -13.30
CA ILE A 238 6.51 2.77 -12.75
C ILE A 238 5.61 1.57 -13.02
N TYR A 239 4.32 1.79 -13.34
CA TYR A 239 3.38 0.73 -13.62
C TYR A 239 2.22 1.24 -14.46
N GLN A 240 1.63 0.36 -15.29
CA GLN A 240 0.42 0.61 -16.07
C GLN A 240 -0.68 -0.33 -15.59
N VAL A 241 -1.84 0.22 -15.25
CA VAL A 241 -2.95 -0.56 -14.68
C VAL A 241 -3.61 -1.41 -15.77
N PRO A 242 -3.59 -2.76 -15.67
CA PRO A 242 -4.14 -3.61 -16.73
C PRO A 242 -5.63 -3.43 -16.96
N ALA A 243 -6.40 -3.23 -15.89
CA ALA A 243 -7.84 -3.03 -15.94
C ALA A 243 -8.25 -1.68 -16.55
N LYS A 244 -7.35 -0.70 -16.53
CA LYS A 244 -7.55 0.61 -17.15
C LYS A 244 -6.23 1.13 -17.73
N PRO A 245 -5.90 0.78 -19.00
CA PRO A 245 -4.58 1.04 -19.58
C PRO A 245 -4.18 2.52 -19.73
N THR A 246 -5.08 3.47 -19.52
CA THR A 246 -4.75 4.91 -19.47
C THR A 246 -4.27 5.35 -18.09
N VAL A 247 -4.40 4.50 -17.07
CA VAL A 247 -4.00 4.81 -15.69
C VAL A 247 -2.62 4.24 -15.40
N TYR A 248 -1.79 5.08 -14.79
CA TYR A 248 -0.40 4.78 -14.49
C TYR A 248 -0.05 5.12 -13.05
N TYR A 249 0.89 4.37 -12.49
CA TYR A 249 1.54 4.71 -11.23
C TYR A 249 2.79 5.54 -11.53
N ILE A 250 2.94 6.64 -10.81
CA ILE A 250 4.04 7.58 -10.95
C ILE A 250 4.72 7.74 -9.59
N LYS A 251 6.04 7.57 -9.57
CA LYS A 251 6.87 7.83 -8.39
C LYS A 251 7.67 9.10 -8.61
N TYR A 252 7.33 10.17 -7.90
CA TYR A 252 8.10 11.42 -7.91
C TYR A 252 9.34 11.32 -7.02
N ASP A 253 10.41 12.01 -7.39
CA ASP A 253 11.72 11.91 -6.72
C ASP A 253 11.71 12.49 -5.30
N ASP A 254 10.89 13.50 -5.06
CA ASP A 254 10.77 14.24 -3.80
C ASP A 254 9.68 13.70 -2.85
N ASP A 255 8.99 12.62 -3.23
CA ASP A 255 7.90 12.01 -2.47
C ASP A 255 8.22 10.56 -2.10
N VAL A 256 7.57 10.03 -1.07
CA VAL A 256 7.58 8.60 -0.75
C VAL A 256 6.32 7.89 -1.22
N HIS A 257 5.26 8.65 -1.55
CA HIS A 257 4.01 8.11 -2.05
C HIS A 257 4.10 7.70 -3.53
N ILE A 258 3.24 6.76 -3.90
CA ILE A 258 3.00 6.38 -5.29
C ILE A 258 1.72 7.09 -5.72
N HIS A 259 1.82 7.90 -6.76
CA HIS A 259 0.69 8.65 -7.31
C HIS A 259 0.06 7.89 -8.46
N VAL A 260 -1.25 8.05 -8.65
CA VAL A 260 -2.04 7.35 -9.66
C VAL A 260 -2.71 8.37 -10.55
N TYR A 261 -2.36 8.37 -11.83
CA TYR A 261 -2.88 9.35 -12.80
C TYR A 261 -3.44 8.68 -14.05
N ASP A 262 -4.50 9.27 -14.58
CA ASP A 262 -5.03 8.98 -15.90
C ASP A 262 -4.29 9.83 -16.94
N LEU A 263 -3.37 9.21 -17.68
CA LEU A 263 -2.56 9.87 -18.70
C LEU A 263 -3.19 9.64 -20.07
N VAL A 264 -4.16 10.49 -20.41
CA VAL A 264 -4.74 10.54 -21.76
C VAL A 264 -3.86 11.39 -22.67
N LYS A 265 -3.52 10.88 -23.86
CA LYS A 265 -2.87 11.70 -24.89
C LYS A 265 -3.86 12.77 -25.37
N THR A 266 -3.60 14.03 -25.06
CA THR A 266 -4.24 15.15 -25.76
C THR A 266 -3.60 15.27 -27.14
N THR A 267 -4.37 14.87 -28.16
CA THR A 267 -4.12 15.14 -29.59
C THR A 267 -4.35 16.60 -29.93
#